data_AF-A0A1I7JWS9-F1
#
_entry.id   AF-A0A1I7JWS9-F1
#
_cell.length_a   1.000
_cell.length_b   1.000
_cell.length_c   1.000
_cell.angle_alpha   90.00
_cell.angle_beta   90.00
_cell.angle_gamma   90.00
#
_symmetry.space_group_name_H-M   'P 1'
#
loop_
_entity.id
_entity.type
_entity.pdbx_description
1 polymer ?
#
loop_
_entity_poly.entity_id
_entity_poly.type
_entity_poly.pdbx_seq_one_letter_code
_entity_poly.pdbx_strand_id
1 'polypeptide(L)'
;MITTFMTKSNLLNIINSPFAGNVIGLISLLVGVLGLIGTVITYFMTKKIEKKLPEAQVHAIDKMHFKEYRPIAITALEVECSNVKEIGKLSRNTCTRMFYICTNILKHKDVLNPEDLKSIENIHDEIKTLAYLDGNYKHKDVIEFIEKTTNLIGILQKGEYDL
;
A
#
# COMPACT_ATOMS: atom_id res chain seq x y z
N MET A 1 43.29 -34.57 57.42
CA MET A 1 44.01 -34.44 56.15
C MET A 1 43.70 -35.65 55.29
N ILE A 2 42.65 -35.60 54.46
CA ILE A 2 42.52 -36.47 53.27
C ILE A 2 41.83 -35.63 52.19
N THR A 3 42.65 -34.89 51.44
CA THR A 3 42.28 -34.35 50.14
C THR A 3 42.25 -35.52 49.17
N THR A 4 41.06 -36.06 48.90
CA THR A 4 40.90 -37.12 47.89
C THR A 4 41.07 -36.49 46.51
N PHE A 5 42.27 -36.70 45.96
CA PHE A 5 42.67 -36.33 44.61
C PHE A 5 41.79 -37.10 43.61
N MET A 6 40.84 -36.42 42.96
CA MET A 6 40.13 -36.96 41.80
C MET A 6 41.14 -37.16 40.67
N THR A 7 41.66 -38.38 40.52
CA THR A 7 42.58 -38.74 39.44
C THR A 7 41.86 -38.67 38.09
N LYS A 8 42.56 -38.12 37.09
CA LYS A 8 42.12 -37.93 35.69
C LYS A 8 41.50 -39.20 35.07
N SER A 9 41.88 -40.39 35.54
CA SER A 9 41.37 -41.71 35.11
C SER A 9 39.91 -41.97 35.52
N ASN A 10 39.48 -41.50 36.70
CA ASN A 10 38.12 -41.73 37.18
C ASN A 10 37.12 -40.85 36.42
N LEU A 11 37.55 -39.66 36.02
CA LEU A 11 36.78 -38.74 35.17
C LEU A 11 36.58 -39.30 33.76
N LEU A 12 37.63 -39.94 33.20
CA LEU A 12 37.59 -40.66 31.93
C LEU A 12 36.62 -41.86 31.94
N ASN A 13 36.59 -42.63 33.04
CA ASN A 13 35.68 -43.77 33.18
C ASN A 13 34.20 -43.37 33.33
N ILE A 14 33.92 -42.22 33.96
CA ILE A 14 32.56 -41.68 34.06
C ILE A 14 32.07 -41.21 32.68
N ILE A 15 32.93 -40.53 31.91
CA ILE A 15 32.63 -40.06 30.55
C ILE A 15 32.46 -41.25 29.57
N ASN A 16 33.26 -42.31 29.70
CA ASN A 16 33.16 -43.52 28.88
C ASN A 16 32.05 -44.48 29.34
N SER A 17 31.26 -44.12 30.35
CA SER A 17 30.12 -44.93 30.75
C SER A 17 28.97 -44.80 29.74
N PRO A 18 28.27 -45.90 29.40
CA PRO A 18 27.09 -45.85 28.53
C PRO A 18 26.01 -44.87 29.03
N PHE A 19 25.96 -44.65 30.35
CA PHE A 19 25.05 -43.69 30.96
C PHE A 19 25.40 -42.24 30.61
N ALA A 20 26.67 -41.84 30.69
CA ALA A 20 27.11 -40.49 30.30
C ALA A 20 26.95 -40.24 28.80
N GLY A 21 27.26 -41.23 27.96
CA GLY A 21 27.02 -41.17 26.51
C GLY A 21 25.54 -40.95 26.15
N ASN A 22 24.64 -41.65 26.84
CA ASN A 22 23.19 -41.51 26.62
C ASN A 22 22.65 -40.14 27.07
N VAL A 23 23.13 -39.60 28.19
CA VAL A 23 22.73 -38.27 28.67
C VAL A 23 23.20 -37.17 27.70
N ILE A 24 24.45 -37.26 27.22
CA ILE A 24 24.99 -36.33 26.22
C ILE A 24 24.22 -36.46 24.89
N GLY A 25 23.87 -37.68 24.47
CA GLY A 25 23.05 -37.93 23.30
C GLY A 25 21.65 -37.33 23.42
N LEU A 26 21.01 -37.44 24.59
CA LEU A 26 19.69 -36.85 24.86
C LEU A 26 19.73 -35.32 24.82
N ILE A 27 20.73 -34.70 25.44
CA ILE A 27 20.91 -33.23 25.42
C ILE A 27 21.14 -32.75 23.98
N SER A 28 21.99 -33.46 23.22
CA SER A 28 22.26 -33.14 21.81
C SER A 28 21.00 -33.26 20.95
N LEU A 29 20.17 -34.28 21.19
CA LEU A 29 18.89 -34.46 20.52
C LEU A 29 17.92 -33.31 20.84
N LEU A 30 17.81 -32.91 22.11
CA LEU A 30 16.96 -31.80 22.53
C LEU A 30 17.36 -30.48 21.88
N VAL A 31 18.66 -30.18 21.83
CA VAL A 31 19.17 -28.98 21.14
C VAL A 31 18.87 -29.05 19.63
N GLY A 32 19.02 -30.21 19.01
CA GLY A 32 18.67 -30.42 17.60
C GLY A 32 17.17 -30.21 17.31
N VAL A 33 16.29 -30.73 18.17
CA VAL A 33 14.83 -30.58 18.05
C VAL A 33 14.42 -29.11 18.24
N LEU A 34 14.98 -28.42 19.24
CA LEU A 34 14.72 -26.99 19.44
C LEU A 34 15.20 -26.14 18.26
N GLY A 35 16.35 -26.48 17.67
CA GLY A 35 16.86 -25.85 16.46
C GLY A 35 15.95 -26.06 15.24
N LEU A 36 15.40 -27.26 15.07
CA LEU A 36 14.41 -27.55 14.02
C LEU A 36 13.12 -26.76 14.22
N ILE A 37 12.61 -26.68 15.46
CA ILE A 37 11.41 -25.89 15.77
C ILE A 37 11.63 -24.40 15.42
N GLY A 38 12.77 -23.84 15.82
CA GLY A 38 13.14 -22.46 15.46
C GLY A 38 13.19 -22.26 13.94
N THR A 39 13.82 -23.19 13.22
CA THR A 39 13.93 -23.15 11.76
C THR A 39 12.57 -23.19 11.07
N VAL A 40 11.65 -24.03 11.55
CA VAL A 40 10.29 -24.13 11.02
C VAL A 40 9.51 -22.84 11.24
N ILE A 41 9.58 -22.25 12.44
CA ILE A 41 8.91 -20.97 12.75
C ILE A 41 9.47 -19.86 11.86
N THR A 42 10.79 -19.75 11.74
CA THR A 42 11.44 -18.76 10.89
C THR A 42 11.05 -18.92 9.42
N TYR A 43 10.98 -20.15 8.90
CA TYR A 43 10.54 -20.41 7.53
C TYR A 43 9.10 -19.92 7.28
N PHE A 44 8.16 -20.20 8.18
CA PHE A 44 6.79 -19.71 8.06
C PHE A 44 6.68 -18.18 8.16
N MET A 45 7.47 -17.55 9.03
CA MET A 45 7.52 -16.09 9.16
C MET A 45 8.11 -15.42 7.92
N THR A 46 9.24 -15.93 7.42
CA THR A 46 9.86 -15.45 6.18
C THR A 46 8.92 -15.61 5.00
N LYS A 47 8.26 -16.77 4.84
CA LYS A 47 7.28 -17.01 3.78
C LYS A 47 6.08 -16.05 3.85
N LYS A 48 5.65 -15.66 5.06
CA LYS A 48 4.60 -14.67 5.27
C LYS A 48 5.05 -13.26 4.89
N ILE A 49 6.31 -12.90 5.15
CA ILE A 49 6.90 -11.61 4.76
C ILE A 49 7.14 -11.56 3.25
N GLU A 50 7.68 -12.63 2.67
CA GLU A 50 7.94 -12.78 1.24
C GLU A 50 6.65 -12.66 0.42
N LYS A 51 5.52 -13.14 0.94
CA LYS A 51 4.20 -12.95 0.32
C LYS A 51 3.69 -11.49 0.39
N LYS A 52 4.07 -10.72 1.42
CA LYS A 52 3.66 -9.32 1.61
C LYS A 52 4.58 -8.31 0.90
N LEU A 53 5.81 -8.72 0.60
CA LEU A 53 6.80 -7.92 -0.10
C LEU A 53 6.30 -7.41 -1.47
N PRO A 54 5.70 -8.24 -2.34
CA PRO A 54 5.19 -7.75 -3.63
C PRO A 54 4.02 -6.78 -3.45
N GLU A 55 3.12 -7.00 -2.49
CA GLU A 55 2.00 -6.09 -2.22
C GLU A 55 2.49 -4.71 -1.74
N ALA A 56 3.48 -4.69 -0.85
CA ALA A 56 4.10 -3.46 -0.38
C ALA A 56 4.89 -2.74 -1.49
N GLN A 57 5.57 -3.49 -2.37
CA GLN A 57 6.28 -2.95 -3.53
C GLN A 57 5.31 -2.35 -4.55
N VAL A 58 4.21 -3.05 -4.87
CA VAL A 58 3.18 -2.55 -5.79
C VAL A 58 2.54 -1.29 -5.23
N HIS A 59 2.17 -1.27 -3.95
CA HIS A 59 1.60 -0.08 -3.31
C HIS A 59 2.57 1.11 -3.32
N ALA A 60 3.87 0.87 -3.09
CA ALA A 60 4.89 1.92 -3.17
C ALA A 60 5.06 2.47 -4.60
N ILE A 61 5.02 1.61 -5.61
CA ILE A 61 5.07 2.00 -7.03
C ILE A 61 3.83 2.82 -7.41
N ASP A 62 2.64 2.38 -7.03
CA ASP A 62 1.40 3.11 -7.32
C ASP A 62 1.36 4.48 -6.66
N LYS A 63 1.89 4.59 -5.44
CA LYS A 63 2.06 5.85 -4.73
C LYS A 63 3.06 6.78 -5.42
N MET A 64 4.16 6.25 -5.95
CA MET A 64 5.13 7.03 -6.74
C MET A 64 4.48 7.56 -8.03
N HIS A 65 3.80 6.70 -8.78
CA HIS A 65 3.09 7.11 -10.00
C HIS A 65 1.99 8.12 -9.70
N PHE A 66 1.25 7.96 -8.60
CA PHE A 66 0.24 8.93 -8.20
C PHE A 66 0.88 10.28 -7.82
N LYS A 67 2.00 10.29 -7.10
CA LYS A 67 2.74 11.50 -6.74
C LYS A 67 3.16 12.30 -7.98
N GLU A 68 3.63 11.62 -9.02
CA GLU A 68 4.02 12.23 -10.29
C GLU A 68 2.82 12.73 -11.10
N TYR A 69 1.72 11.96 -11.12
CA TYR A 69 0.53 12.29 -11.91
C TYR A 69 -0.32 13.40 -11.27
N ARG A 70 -0.44 13.41 -9.94
CA ARG A 70 -1.27 14.35 -9.17
C ARG A 70 -1.08 15.83 -9.54
N PRO A 71 0.14 16.40 -9.59
CA PRO A 71 0.30 17.80 -9.99
C PRO A 71 -0.15 18.05 -11.43
N ILE A 72 0.07 17.10 -12.35
CA ILE A 72 -0.38 17.19 -13.74
C ILE A 72 -1.92 17.23 -13.78
N ALA A 73 -2.57 16.37 -13.00
CA ALA A 73 -4.02 16.35 -12.88
C ALA A 73 -4.57 17.66 -12.30
N ILE A 74 -3.98 18.18 -11.21
CA ILE A 74 -4.39 19.46 -10.60
C ILE A 74 -4.30 20.59 -11.62
N THR A 75 -3.17 20.76 -12.30
CA THR A 75 -3.01 21.81 -13.31
C THR A 75 -4.02 21.69 -14.44
N ALA A 76 -4.28 20.48 -14.93
CA ALA A 76 -5.28 20.26 -15.97
C ALA A 76 -6.71 20.62 -15.50
N LEU A 77 -7.06 20.28 -14.26
CA LEU A 77 -8.35 20.61 -13.65
C LEU A 77 -8.50 22.12 -13.44
N GLU A 78 -7.45 22.81 -12.99
CA GLU A 78 -7.42 24.26 -12.79
C GLU A 78 -7.62 25.01 -14.12
N VAL A 79 -6.97 24.57 -15.19
CA VAL A 79 -7.15 25.14 -16.54
C VAL A 79 -8.58 24.96 -17.02
N GLU A 80 -9.14 23.76 -16.96
CA GLU A 80 -10.52 23.52 -17.40
C GLU A 80 -11.53 24.29 -16.53
N CYS A 81 -11.34 24.32 -15.21
CA CYS A 81 -12.20 25.08 -14.29
C CYS A 81 -12.17 26.58 -14.58
N SER A 82 -10.98 27.14 -14.83
CA SER A 82 -10.81 28.56 -15.17
C SER A 82 -11.46 28.90 -16.50
N ASN A 83 -11.25 28.07 -17.53
CA ASN A 83 -11.89 28.25 -18.84
C ASN A 83 -13.42 28.26 -18.74
N VAL A 84 -14.01 27.33 -17.96
CA VAL A 84 -15.46 27.28 -17.77
C VAL A 84 -15.96 28.51 -17.00
N LYS A 85 -15.23 28.96 -15.97
CA LYS A 85 -15.56 30.19 -15.21
C LYS A 85 -15.53 31.45 -16.08
N GLU A 86 -14.51 31.59 -16.93
CA GLU A 86 -14.34 32.76 -17.80
C GLU A 86 -15.36 32.78 -18.94
N ILE A 87 -15.56 31.66 -19.62
CA ILE A 87 -16.47 31.58 -20.77
C ILE A 87 -17.93 31.52 -20.29
N GLY A 88 -18.18 30.98 -19.10
CA GLY A 88 -19.51 30.74 -18.55
C GLY A 88 -20.29 29.67 -19.31
N LYS A 89 -19.62 28.84 -20.11
CA LYS A 89 -20.22 27.76 -20.90
C LYS A 89 -19.43 26.47 -20.74
N LEU A 90 -20.17 25.37 -20.71
CA LEU A 90 -19.61 24.02 -20.68
C LEU A 90 -19.62 23.44 -22.10
N SER A 91 -18.61 22.62 -22.40
CA SER A 91 -18.51 21.91 -23.68
C SER A 91 -18.38 20.42 -23.43
N ARG A 92 -18.82 19.61 -24.41
CA ARG A 92 -18.67 18.15 -24.33
C ARG A 92 -17.22 17.73 -24.21
N ASN A 93 -16.32 18.45 -24.87
CA ASN A 93 -14.88 18.20 -24.80
C ASN A 93 -14.35 18.43 -23.39
N THR A 94 -14.78 19.50 -22.71
CA THR A 94 -14.42 19.79 -21.32
C THR A 94 -14.92 18.69 -20.37
N CYS A 95 -16.19 18.27 -20.49
CA CYS A 95 -16.73 17.15 -19.71
C CYS A 95 -15.96 15.85 -19.94
N THR A 96 -15.62 15.57 -21.20
CA THR A 96 -14.88 14.37 -21.59
C THR A 96 -13.46 14.38 -21.02
N ARG A 97 -12.77 15.53 -21.05
CA ARG A 97 -11.44 15.68 -20.45
C ARG A 97 -11.49 15.48 -18.94
N MET A 98 -12.44 16.12 -18.26
CA MET A 98 -12.68 15.93 -16.82
C MET A 98 -12.92 14.45 -16.49
N PHE A 99 -13.76 13.77 -17.28
CA PHE A 99 -14.02 12.34 -17.12
C PHE A 99 -12.74 11.50 -17.22
N TYR A 100 -11.87 11.78 -18.20
CA TYR A 100 -10.60 11.08 -18.35
C TYR A 100 -9.63 11.36 -17.21
N ILE A 101 -9.57 12.60 -16.70
CA ILE A 101 -8.75 12.94 -15.53
C ILE A 101 -9.23 12.13 -14.31
N CYS A 102 -10.53 12.15 -14.01
CA CYS A 102 -11.11 11.34 -12.93
C CYS A 102 -10.81 9.84 -13.13
N THR A 103 -10.96 9.33 -14.35
CA THR A 103 -10.65 7.92 -14.67
C THR A 103 -9.19 7.57 -14.38
N ASN A 104 -8.26 8.47 -14.69
CA ASN A 104 -6.84 8.24 -14.42
C ASN A 104 -6.52 8.34 -12.93
N ILE A 105 -7.16 9.25 -12.19
CA ILE A 105 -7.03 9.31 -10.73
C ILE A 105 -7.49 7.99 -10.10
N LEU A 106 -8.64 7.46 -10.54
CA LEU A 106 -9.20 6.20 -10.02
C LEU A 106 -8.36 4.95 -10.33
N LYS A 107 -7.41 5.01 -11.28
CA LYS A 107 -6.42 3.94 -11.45
C LYS A 107 -5.51 3.79 -10.23
N HIS A 108 -5.39 4.83 -9.41
CA HIS A 108 -4.58 4.87 -8.19
C HIS A 108 -5.45 4.75 -6.92
N LYS A 109 -6.62 4.09 -7.01
CA LYS A 109 -7.57 3.93 -5.91
C LYS A 109 -6.96 3.40 -4.61
N ASP A 110 -5.93 2.58 -4.70
CA ASP A 110 -5.26 1.97 -3.54
C ASP A 110 -4.39 2.97 -2.75
N VAL A 111 -4.15 4.16 -3.30
CA VAL A 111 -3.44 5.28 -2.64
C VAL A 111 -4.41 6.23 -1.94
N LEU A 112 -5.67 6.29 -2.40
CA LEU A 112 -6.69 7.21 -1.92
C LEU A 112 -7.30 6.70 -0.61
N ASN A 113 -7.60 7.61 0.32
CA ASN A 113 -8.38 7.22 1.48
C ASN A 113 -9.83 6.87 1.06
N PRO A 114 -10.56 6.03 1.83
CA PRO A 114 -11.88 5.54 1.42
C PRO A 114 -12.94 6.64 1.22
N GLU A 115 -12.86 7.74 1.98
CA GLU A 115 -13.82 8.84 1.89
C GLU A 115 -13.63 9.66 0.60
N ASP A 116 -12.38 9.92 0.25
CA ASP A 116 -11.99 10.63 -0.97
C ASP A 116 -12.22 9.79 -2.20
N LEU A 117 -11.89 8.50 -2.15
CA LEU A 117 -12.17 7.57 -3.24
C LEU A 117 -13.65 7.59 -3.60
N LYS A 118 -14.53 7.45 -2.60
CA LYS A 118 -15.98 7.49 -2.81
C LYS A 118 -16.45 8.84 -3.37
N SER A 119 -15.85 9.94 -2.91
CA SER A 119 -16.17 11.27 -3.41
C SER A 119 -15.77 11.44 -4.88
N ILE A 120 -14.60 10.93 -5.27
CA ILE A 120 -14.10 10.95 -6.64
C ILE A 120 -14.94 10.05 -7.54
N GLU A 121 -15.34 8.87 -7.08
CA GLU A 121 -16.25 7.96 -7.80
C GLU A 121 -17.60 8.63 -8.10
N ASN A 122 -18.20 9.29 -7.11
CA ASN A 122 -19.44 10.06 -7.33
C ASN A 122 -19.25 11.17 -8.37
N ILE A 123 -18.16 11.94 -8.26
CA ILE A 123 -17.84 12.98 -9.25
C ILE A 123 -17.65 12.36 -10.65
N HIS A 124 -16.98 11.21 -10.75
CA HIS A 124 -16.74 10.51 -12.01
C HIS A 124 -18.05 10.12 -12.71
N ASP A 125 -18.99 9.52 -11.98
CA ASP A 125 -20.30 9.12 -12.52
C ASP A 125 -21.17 10.31 -12.94
N GLU A 126 -21.13 11.41 -12.18
CA GLU A 126 -21.87 12.62 -12.51
C GLU A 126 -21.27 13.34 -13.74
N ILE A 127 -19.95 13.45 -13.81
CA ILE A 127 -19.26 14.02 -14.99
C ILE A 127 -19.46 13.13 -16.23
N LYS A 128 -19.47 11.81 -16.07
CA LYS A 128 -19.79 10.86 -17.15
C LYS A 128 -21.16 11.17 -17.73
N THR A 129 -22.15 11.41 -16.88
CA THR A 129 -23.51 11.79 -17.32
C THR A 129 -23.48 13.09 -18.13
N LEU A 130 -22.74 14.11 -17.67
CA LEU A 130 -22.57 15.36 -18.41
C LEU A 130 -21.81 15.17 -19.75
N ALA A 131 -20.84 14.27 -19.81
CA ALA A 131 -20.08 13.99 -21.04
C ALA A 131 -20.93 13.30 -22.13
N TYR A 132 -22.01 12.63 -21.74
CA TYR A 132 -22.98 12.03 -22.66
C TYR A 132 -24.07 12.99 -23.13
N LEU A 133 -24.20 14.18 -22.53
CA LEU A 133 -25.06 15.23 -23.05
C LEU A 133 -24.45 15.78 -24.35
N ASP A 134 -25.26 15.86 -25.40
CA ASP A 134 -24.81 16.29 -26.74
C ASP A 134 -24.69 17.82 -26.84
N GLY A 135 -23.95 18.43 -25.91
CA GLY A 135 -23.68 19.88 -25.88
C GLY A 135 -24.80 20.76 -25.30
N ASN A 136 -25.95 20.19 -24.94
CA ASN A 136 -27.09 20.93 -24.37
C ASN A 136 -26.94 21.16 -22.86
N TYR A 137 -25.95 21.97 -22.48
CA TYR A 137 -25.67 22.30 -21.08
C TYR A 137 -26.48 23.50 -20.59
N LYS A 138 -27.15 23.33 -19.45
CA LYS A 138 -27.84 24.40 -18.72
C LYS A 138 -26.86 25.18 -17.86
N HIS A 139 -27.24 26.38 -17.45
CA HIS A 139 -26.45 27.17 -16.50
C HIS A 139 -26.18 26.43 -15.18
N LYS A 140 -27.16 25.63 -14.71
CA LYS A 140 -26.99 24.76 -13.54
C LYS A 140 -25.85 23.77 -13.72
N ASP A 141 -25.72 23.16 -14.91
CA ASP A 141 -24.69 22.17 -15.21
C ASP A 141 -23.28 22.80 -15.19
N VAL A 142 -23.17 24.08 -15.58
CA VAL A 142 -21.93 24.87 -15.49
C VAL A 142 -21.51 25.05 -14.03
N ILE A 143 -22.45 25.44 -13.17
CA ILE A 143 -22.19 25.63 -11.73
C ILE A 143 -21.78 24.31 -11.07
N GLU A 144 -22.54 23.24 -11.32
CA GLU A 144 -22.26 21.91 -10.77
C GLU A 144 -20.90 21.38 -11.25
N PHE A 145 -20.54 21.60 -12.52
CA PHE A 145 -19.22 21.25 -13.04
C PHE A 145 -18.09 21.97 -12.31
N ILE A 146 -18.23 23.29 -12.09
CA ILE A 146 -17.23 24.09 -11.38
C ILE A 146 -17.08 23.62 -9.93
N GLU A 147 -18.18 23.37 -9.24
CA GLU A 147 -18.18 22.89 -7.86
C GLU A 147 -17.47 21.54 -7.75
N LYS A 148 -17.82 20.58 -8.61
CA LYS A 148 -17.19 19.25 -8.65
C LYS A 148 -15.70 19.31 -8.97
N THR A 149 -15.32 20.14 -9.94
CA THR A 149 -13.92 20.32 -10.32
C THR A 149 -13.12 20.93 -9.17
N THR A 150 -13.70 21.92 -8.47
CA THR A 150 -13.08 22.55 -7.31
C THR A 150 -12.94 21.56 -6.15
N ASN A 151 -13.97 20.76 -5.88
CA ASN A 151 -13.93 19.71 -4.85
C ASN A 151 -12.86 18.66 -5.16
N LEU A 152 -12.75 18.24 -6.43
CA LEU A 152 -11.71 17.30 -6.86
C LEU A 152 -10.30 17.87 -6.66
N ILE A 153 -10.07 19.14 -7.05
CA ILE A 153 -8.80 19.82 -6.81
C ILE A 153 -8.49 19.85 -5.30
N GLY A 154 -9.47 20.21 -4.47
CA GLY A 154 -9.33 20.26 -3.02
C GLY A 154 -8.94 18.91 -2.41
N ILE A 155 -9.50 17.80 -2.91
CA ILE A 155 -9.09 16.44 -2.51
C ILE A 155 -7.63 16.19 -2.88
N LEU A 156 -7.25 16.47 -4.13
CA LEU A 156 -5.89 16.19 -4.62
C LEU A 156 -4.82 17.06 -3.95
N GLN A 157 -5.18 18.25 -3.44
CA GLN A 157 -4.30 19.16 -2.73
C GLN A 157 -4.12 18.85 -1.25
N LYS A 158 -4.83 17.85 -0.70
CA LYS A 158 -4.65 17.46 0.71
C LYS A 158 -3.20 17.00 0.96
N GLY A 159 -2.62 17.49 2.05
CA GLY A 159 -1.23 17.18 2.43
C GLY A 159 -0.96 15.70 2.71
N GLU A 160 -2.00 14.89 2.94
CA GLU A 160 -1.86 13.43 3.06
C GLU A 160 -1.34 12.76 1.77
N TYR A 161 -1.43 13.45 0.62
CA TYR A 161 -0.95 12.99 -0.67
C TYR A 161 0.42 13.57 -1.09
N ASP A 162 1.05 14.42 -0.27
CA ASP A 162 2.34 15.10 -0.57
C ASP A 162 3.60 14.25 -0.41
N LEU A 163 3.42 12.97 -0.06
CA LEU A 163 4.41 11.94 0.27
C LEU A 163 5.67 11.94 -0.59
#